data_AF-A0A9E3D1I4-F1
#
_entry.id   AF-A0A9E3D1I4-F1
#
_cell.length_a   1.000
_cell.length_b   1.000
_cell.length_c   1.000
_cell.angle_alpha   90.00
_cell.angle_beta   90.00
_cell.angle_gamma   90.00
#
_symmetry.space_group_name_H-M   'P 1'
#
loop_
_entity.id
_entity.type
_entity.pdbx_description
1 polymer ?
#
loop_
_entity_poly.entity_id
_entity_poly.type
_entity_poly.pdbx_seq_one_letter_code
_entity_poly.pdbx_strand_id
1 'polypeptide(L)'
;MKKLVIASLALISSAWSHATPDVVLSFTQPTAAPIGAHDPIPLWLTVSVPAGQSDFVFDPNAGFPWGFAASDIPTTGFDSSFTNRTFTSYSSASIGFGETCTDGAATTMVCNTSPYGIASGPGFQSIADANGLVHISAGSSVSVLAGTFYPSAAGAVPGQTYNLFNAELALTVTGTGLDGSGNTVALTGISFFDATCPSLAPSCTFTRTIAAVPEPGSWGLLALGLGGLAWELRRRRI
;
A
#
# COMPACT_ATOMS: atom_id res chain seq x y z
N MET A 1 50.58 -17.61 -49.64
CA MET A 1 49.32 -18.16 -49.08
C MET A 1 48.94 -17.33 -47.86
N LYS A 2 47.86 -16.56 -47.91
CA LYS A 2 47.34 -15.74 -46.79
C LYS A 2 46.11 -16.44 -46.21
N LYS A 3 46.12 -16.81 -44.92
CA LYS A 3 44.92 -17.24 -44.17
C LYS A 3 45.05 -16.66 -42.75
N LEU A 4 44.46 -15.49 -42.53
CA LEU A 4 43.11 -15.27 -41.97
C LEU A 4 43.04 -15.75 -40.50
N VAL A 5 43.42 -14.84 -39.60
CA VAL A 5 43.22 -14.96 -38.15
C VAL A 5 41.79 -14.48 -37.87
N ILE A 6 40.92 -15.41 -37.46
CA ILE A 6 39.57 -15.08 -36.99
C ILE A 6 39.71 -14.62 -35.54
N ALA A 7 39.62 -13.32 -35.32
CA ALA A 7 39.52 -12.76 -33.98
C ALA A 7 38.09 -12.97 -33.47
N SER A 8 37.92 -13.89 -32.53
CA SER A 8 36.68 -14.07 -31.79
C SER A 8 36.41 -12.81 -30.96
N LEU A 9 35.49 -11.98 -31.43
CA LEU A 9 34.88 -10.92 -30.63
C LEU A 9 34.05 -11.59 -29.53
N ALA A 10 34.62 -11.77 -28.35
CA ALA A 10 33.84 -12.08 -27.16
C ALA A 10 33.02 -10.82 -26.82
N LEU A 11 31.74 -10.82 -27.19
CA LEU A 11 30.77 -9.89 -26.64
C LEU A 11 30.72 -10.15 -25.14
N ILE A 12 31.39 -9.30 -24.36
CA ILE A 12 31.22 -9.23 -22.93
C ILE A 12 29.81 -8.65 -22.73
N SER A 13 28.80 -9.50 -22.75
CA SER A 13 27.53 -9.18 -22.13
C SER A 13 27.83 -9.08 -20.64
N SER A 14 28.06 -7.87 -20.15
CA SER A 14 27.99 -7.57 -18.74
C SER A 14 26.65 -8.11 -18.27
N ALA A 15 26.65 -9.22 -17.53
CA ALA A 15 25.48 -9.65 -16.79
C ALA A 15 25.38 -8.66 -15.65
N TRP A 16 24.51 -7.66 -15.82
CA TRP A 16 24.10 -6.71 -14.79
C TRP A 16 23.35 -7.54 -13.72
N SER A 17 24.08 -8.22 -12.84
CA SER A 17 23.52 -8.82 -11.62
C SER A 17 23.40 -7.70 -10.61
N HIS A 18 22.44 -6.81 -10.80
CA HIS A 18 22.13 -5.79 -9.81
C HIS A 18 21.35 -6.47 -8.70
N ALA A 19 21.90 -6.44 -7.49
CA ALA A 19 21.07 -6.62 -6.30
C ALA A 19 19.92 -5.62 -6.42
N THR A 20 18.69 -6.07 -6.15
CA THR A 20 17.53 -5.17 -6.15
C THR A 20 17.85 -4.01 -5.19
N PRO A 21 17.75 -2.74 -5.63
CA PRO A 21 18.13 -1.62 -4.79
C PRO A 21 17.21 -1.58 -3.56
N ASP A 22 17.78 -1.22 -2.41
CA ASP A 22 16.98 -0.97 -1.21
C ASP A 22 16.02 0.18 -1.49
N VAL A 23 14.72 -0.12 -1.56
CA VAL A 23 13.68 0.89 -1.69
C VAL A 23 13.20 1.26 -0.29
N VAL A 24 12.95 2.55 -0.06
CA VAL A 24 12.35 3.04 1.18
C VAL A 24 10.92 3.46 0.91
N LEU A 25 9.98 2.85 1.63
CA LEU A 25 8.56 3.16 1.59
C LEU A 25 8.15 4.00 2.80
N SER A 26 7.39 5.07 2.59
CA SER A 26 6.89 5.93 3.68
C SER A 26 5.51 6.50 3.37
N PHE A 27 4.73 6.81 4.39
CA PHE A 27 3.53 7.63 4.19
C PHE A 27 3.93 9.07 3.91
N THR A 28 3.40 9.68 2.85
CA THR A 28 3.63 11.11 2.57
C THR A 28 3.10 12.01 3.68
N GLN A 29 2.01 11.57 4.33
CA GLN A 29 1.38 12.25 5.44
C GLN A 29 0.95 11.21 6.49
N PRO A 30 1.89 10.73 7.34
CA PRO A 30 1.58 9.71 8.35
C PRO A 30 0.52 10.22 9.32
N THR A 31 0.52 11.52 9.61
CA THR A 31 -0.50 12.22 10.39
C THR A 31 -1.00 13.43 9.60
N ALA A 32 -2.31 13.72 9.64
CA ALA A 32 -2.86 14.92 9.02
C ALA A 32 -3.90 15.60 9.91
N ALA A 33 -4.34 16.78 9.47
CA ALA A 33 -5.37 17.55 10.14
C ALA A 33 -6.68 16.75 10.31
N PRO A 34 -7.52 17.11 11.30
CA PRO A 34 -8.79 16.45 11.49
C PRO A 34 -9.67 16.52 10.24
N ILE A 35 -10.36 15.43 9.96
CA ILE A 35 -11.27 15.29 8.80
C ILE A 35 -12.72 15.16 9.27
N GLY A 36 -13.69 15.47 8.42
CA GLY A 36 -15.09 15.20 8.71
C GLY A 36 -15.38 13.70 8.83
N ALA A 37 -16.42 13.36 9.60
CA ALA A 37 -16.85 11.97 9.83
C ALA A 37 -17.22 11.19 8.56
N HIS A 38 -17.55 11.91 7.47
CA HIS A 38 -17.94 11.32 6.19
C HIS A 38 -16.95 11.64 5.06
N ASP A 39 -15.81 12.25 5.37
CA ASP A 39 -14.83 12.60 4.36
C ASP A 39 -13.98 11.37 3.99
N PRO A 40 -13.73 11.14 2.69
CA PRO A 40 -12.81 10.11 2.26
C PRO A 40 -11.37 10.47 2.63
N ILE A 41 -10.57 9.45 2.95
CA ILE A 41 -9.18 9.61 3.35
C ILE A 41 -8.28 9.10 2.22
N PRO A 42 -7.66 9.99 1.41
CA PRO A 42 -6.68 9.55 0.43
C PRO A 42 -5.39 9.13 1.15
N LEU A 43 -4.88 7.98 0.75
CA LEU A 43 -3.63 7.44 1.25
C LEU A 43 -2.53 7.62 0.22
N TRP A 44 -1.59 8.49 0.56
CA TRP A 44 -0.42 8.74 -0.26
C TRP A 44 0.81 8.05 0.33
N LEU A 45 1.48 7.25 -0.51
CA LEU A 45 2.76 6.63 -0.21
C LEU A 45 3.85 7.29 -1.04
N THR A 46 5.03 7.41 -0.47
CA THR A 46 6.25 7.79 -1.16
C THR A 46 7.19 6.60 -1.20
N VAL A 47 7.57 6.23 -2.42
CA VAL A 47 8.56 5.23 -2.73
C VAL A 47 9.84 5.96 -3.11
N SER A 48 10.94 5.68 -2.43
CA SER A 48 12.21 6.38 -2.66
C SER A 48 13.36 5.41 -2.81
N VAL A 49 14.29 5.73 -3.70
CA VAL A 49 15.53 4.98 -3.90
C VAL A 49 16.67 5.83 -3.32
N PRO A 50 17.37 5.39 -2.26
CA PRO A 50 18.47 6.15 -1.67
C PRO A 50 19.56 6.51 -2.68
N ALA A 51 20.17 7.68 -2.50
CA ALA A 51 21.32 8.07 -3.31
C ALA A 51 22.48 7.07 -3.10
N GLY A 52 23.08 6.60 -4.20
CA GLY A 52 24.16 5.61 -4.16
C GLY A 52 23.71 4.16 -4.38
N GLN A 53 22.41 3.90 -4.49
CA GLN A 53 21.87 2.63 -4.99
C GLN A 53 21.76 2.63 -6.53
N SER A 54 21.42 1.49 -7.12
CA SER A 54 20.98 1.44 -8.52
C SER A 54 19.53 1.88 -8.68
N ASP A 55 19.13 2.22 -9.89
CA ASP A 55 17.73 2.52 -10.22
C ASP A 55 16.82 1.33 -9.89
N PHE A 56 15.63 1.63 -9.36
CA PHE A 56 14.58 0.64 -9.20
C PHE A 56 13.78 0.54 -10.48
N VAL A 57 13.89 -0.60 -11.16
CA VAL A 57 13.26 -0.84 -12.47
C VAL A 57 12.43 -2.13 -12.41
N PHE A 58 11.15 -2.02 -12.74
CA PHE A 58 10.27 -3.14 -13.00
C PHE A 58 9.71 -3.01 -14.41
N ASP A 59 9.89 -4.06 -15.22
CA ASP A 59 9.30 -4.15 -16.56
C ASP A 59 8.64 -5.51 -16.76
N PRO A 60 7.29 -5.59 -16.73
CA PRO A 60 6.57 -6.85 -16.93
C PRO A 60 6.74 -7.39 -18.37
N ASN A 61 7.14 -6.56 -19.32
CA ASN A 61 7.31 -6.90 -20.73
C ASN A 61 8.75 -7.33 -21.09
N ALA A 62 9.73 -7.08 -20.21
CA ALA A 62 11.12 -7.49 -20.41
C ALA A 62 11.31 -9.03 -20.35
N GLY A 63 10.28 -9.77 -19.94
CA GLY A 63 10.36 -11.19 -19.61
C GLY A 63 11.05 -11.43 -18.26
N PHE A 64 11.00 -12.67 -17.76
CA PHE A 64 11.68 -13.02 -16.51
C PHE A 64 13.18 -12.67 -16.60
N PRO A 65 13.76 -11.99 -15.59
CA PRO A 65 13.24 -11.70 -14.23
C PRO A 65 12.63 -10.29 -14.03
N TRP A 66 12.08 -9.65 -15.08
CA TRP A 66 11.33 -8.39 -15.04
C TRP A 66 12.07 -7.18 -14.47
N GLY A 67 13.40 -7.15 -14.62
CA GLY A 67 14.25 -6.07 -14.10
C GLY A 67 14.91 -6.38 -12.75
N PHE A 68 14.62 -7.52 -12.13
CA PHE A 68 15.21 -7.94 -10.86
C PHE A 68 16.34 -8.96 -11.03
N ALA A 69 17.11 -9.24 -9.97
CA ALA A 69 17.93 -10.44 -9.94
C ALA A 69 17.04 -11.68 -9.80
N ALA A 70 17.38 -12.78 -10.49
CA ALA A 70 16.63 -14.02 -10.39
C ALA A 70 16.59 -14.61 -8.97
N SER A 71 17.57 -14.27 -8.11
CA SER A 71 17.61 -14.64 -6.69
C SER A 71 16.53 -13.95 -5.85
N ASP A 72 16.04 -12.80 -6.31
CA ASP A 72 15.12 -11.95 -5.56
C ASP A 72 13.66 -12.30 -5.90
N ILE A 73 13.47 -13.12 -6.94
CA ILE A 73 12.18 -13.68 -7.33
C ILE A 73 11.85 -14.88 -6.43
N PRO A 74 10.64 -14.94 -5.84
CA PRO A 74 10.26 -16.04 -4.96
C PRO A 74 10.28 -17.37 -5.71
N THR A 75 11.01 -18.35 -5.18
CA THR A 75 11.14 -19.69 -5.76
C THR A 75 9.96 -20.61 -5.43
N THR A 76 9.14 -20.20 -4.48
CA THR A 76 7.91 -20.90 -4.07
C THR A 76 6.71 -19.98 -4.11
N GLY A 77 5.54 -20.54 -4.40
CA GLY A 77 4.25 -19.86 -4.32
C GLY A 77 3.18 -20.80 -3.78
N PHE A 78 2.01 -20.26 -3.48
CA PHE A 78 0.86 -21.00 -2.99
C PHE A 78 -0.08 -21.38 -4.14
N ASP A 79 -0.59 -22.60 -4.11
CA ASP A 79 -1.67 -23.07 -4.98
C ASP A 79 -3.06 -22.63 -4.46
N SER A 80 -4.13 -23.01 -5.16
CA SER A 80 -5.52 -22.70 -4.75
C SER A 80 -5.94 -23.32 -3.41
N SER A 81 -5.16 -24.28 -2.90
CA SER A 81 -5.34 -24.89 -1.58
C SER A 81 -4.42 -24.26 -0.53
N PHE A 82 -3.81 -23.10 -0.84
CA PHE A 82 -2.82 -22.41 0.00
C PHE A 82 -1.62 -23.28 0.40
N THR A 83 -1.30 -24.29 -0.41
CA THR A 83 -0.12 -25.14 -0.19
C THR A 83 1.06 -24.52 -0.91
N ASN A 84 2.15 -24.27 -0.18
CA ASN A 84 3.39 -23.79 -0.77
C ASN A 84 4.04 -24.88 -1.65
N ARG A 85 4.36 -24.51 -2.88
CA ARG A 85 5.05 -25.36 -3.87
C ARG A 85 6.10 -24.57 -4.62
N THR A 86 7.09 -25.28 -5.17
CA THR A 86 8.15 -24.68 -5.97
C THR A 86 7.63 -24.33 -7.36
N PHE A 87 8.02 -23.15 -7.87
CA PHE A 87 7.79 -22.79 -9.26
C PHE A 87 8.64 -23.64 -10.20
N THR A 88 8.00 -24.20 -11.22
CA THR A 88 8.66 -24.83 -12.38
C THR A 88 8.81 -23.82 -13.52
N SER A 89 7.87 -22.89 -13.65
CA SER A 89 7.94 -21.79 -14.60
C SER A 89 7.20 -20.56 -14.09
N TYR A 90 7.57 -19.40 -14.63
CA TYR A 90 6.94 -18.13 -14.34
C TYR A 90 6.15 -17.65 -15.57
N SER A 91 4.99 -17.03 -15.35
CA SER A 91 4.12 -16.52 -16.41
C SER A 91 4.00 -15.01 -16.42
N SER A 92 3.89 -14.38 -15.25
CA SER A 92 3.79 -12.93 -15.15
C SER A 92 4.23 -12.44 -13.78
N ALA A 93 4.51 -11.15 -13.70
CA ALA A 93 4.71 -10.45 -12.44
C ALA A 93 3.92 -9.14 -12.46
N SER A 94 3.58 -8.67 -11.27
CA SER A 94 3.05 -7.34 -11.03
C SER A 94 3.66 -6.77 -9.76
N ILE A 95 3.76 -5.45 -9.71
CA ILE A 95 4.21 -4.73 -8.52
C ILE A 95 3.08 -3.84 -8.01
N GLY A 96 2.92 -3.79 -6.70
CA GLY A 96 1.90 -3.00 -6.06
C GLY A 96 2.13 -2.93 -4.57
N PHE A 97 1.13 -2.42 -3.85
CA PHE A 97 1.19 -2.39 -2.40
C PHE A 97 0.38 -3.52 -1.78
N GLY A 98 0.95 -4.12 -0.73
CA GLY A 98 0.25 -4.92 0.25
C GLY A 98 -0.09 -4.10 1.49
N GLU A 99 -0.99 -4.64 2.29
CA GLU A 99 -1.28 -4.14 3.63
C GLU A 99 -1.07 -5.24 4.66
N THR A 100 -0.44 -4.89 5.78
CA THR A 100 -0.48 -5.70 6.99
C THR A 100 -1.23 -4.95 8.07
N CYS A 101 -2.30 -5.58 8.55
CA CYS A 101 -3.08 -5.13 9.68
C CYS A 101 -2.50 -5.83 10.92
N THR A 102 -2.20 -5.09 11.98
CA THR A 102 -1.66 -5.68 13.21
C THR A 102 -2.41 -5.21 14.44
N ASP A 103 -2.73 -6.19 15.27
CA ASP A 103 -3.67 -6.12 16.36
C ASP A 103 -2.92 -5.65 17.62
N GLY A 104 -2.91 -4.34 17.87
CA GLY A 104 -2.06 -3.76 18.91
C GLY A 104 -2.77 -3.18 20.14
N ALA A 105 -3.85 -2.41 19.97
CA ALA A 105 -4.50 -1.75 21.11
C ALA A 105 -5.92 -1.26 20.82
N ALA A 106 -6.86 -1.84 21.58
CA ALA A 106 -8.16 -1.33 22.02
C ALA A 106 -9.07 -0.54 21.04
N THR A 107 -10.21 -1.21 20.77
CA THR A 107 -11.50 -0.72 20.24
C THR A 107 -11.54 -0.42 18.73
N THR A 108 -12.03 -1.44 18.01
CA THR A 108 -12.45 -1.52 16.59
C THR A 108 -11.35 -1.67 15.53
N MET A 109 -10.97 -2.92 15.29
CA MET A 109 -10.22 -3.46 14.13
C MET A 109 -11.22 -3.67 12.96
N VAL A 110 -10.93 -3.60 11.65
CA VAL A 110 -9.94 -4.28 10.76
C VAL A 110 -9.99 -3.59 9.38
N CYS A 111 -8.95 -3.75 8.56
CA CYS A 111 -8.97 -3.64 7.10
C CYS A 111 -10.33 -4.10 6.51
N ASN A 112 -11.14 -3.12 6.08
CA ASN A 112 -12.49 -3.28 5.54
C ASN A 112 -13.68 -3.46 6.52
N THR A 113 -13.62 -2.93 7.75
CA THR A 113 -14.80 -2.84 8.63
C THR A 113 -15.10 -1.41 9.11
N SER A 114 -16.37 -1.18 9.46
CA SER A 114 -16.87 0.13 9.93
C SER A 114 -15.98 0.76 11.01
N PRO A 115 -15.73 2.08 10.99
CA PRO A 115 -16.41 3.06 10.16
C PRO A 115 -15.72 3.37 8.84
N TYR A 116 -14.62 2.73 8.46
CA TYR A 116 -13.96 2.97 7.17
C TYR A 116 -13.75 1.66 6.41
N GLY A 117 -14.29 1.60 5.20
CA GLY A 117 -13.96 0.55 4.23
C GLY A 117 -12.93 1.06 3.23
N ILE A 118 -12.07 0.16 2.74
CA ILE A 118 -11.44 0.39 1.44
C ILE A 118 -12.50 0.03 0.44
N ALA A 119 -12.97 0.99 -0.37
CA ALA A 119 -13.92 0.66 -1.43
C ALA A 119 -13.32 -0.48 -2.24
N SER A 120 -14.06 -1.58 -2.40
CA SER A 120 -13.71 -2.72 -3.22
C SER A 120 -13.73 -2.34 -4.72
N GLY A 121 -12.83 -1.43 -5.10
CA GLY A 121 -12.26 -1.26 -6.43
C GLY A 121 -10.88 -1.92 -6.45
N PRO A 122 -10.12 -1.89 -7.56
CA PRO A 122 -8.88 -2.66 -7.66
C PRO A 122 -8.02 -2.35 -6.44
N GLY A 123 -7.58 -3.41 -5.74
CA GLY A 123 -6.72 -3.31 -4.57
C GLY A 123 -5.57 -2.35 -4.85
N PHE A 124 -4.98 -1.79 -3.79
CA PHE A 124 -3.91 -0.80 -3.81
C PHE A 124 -3.33 -0.47 -5.18
N GLN A 125 -3.44 0.79 -5.59
CA GLN A 125 -2.97 1.20 -6.92
C GLN A 125 -1.51 0.80 -7.11
N SER A 126 -1.22 0.22 -8.27
CA SER A 126 0.14 -0.08 -8.65
C SER A 126 0.95 1.22 -8.74
N ILE A 127 2.23 1.15 -8.37
CA ILE A 127 3.20 2.21 -8.65
C ILE A 127 3.59 2.26 -10.13
N ALA A 128 3.17 1.26 -10.91
CA ALA A 128 3.45 1.19 -12.31
C ALA A 128 2.71 2.26 -13.12
N ASP A 129 3.35 2.68 -14.20
CA ASP A 129 2.74 3.55 -15.20
C ASP A 129 1.62 2.84 -15.99
N ALA A 130 1.06 3.53 -16.98
CA ALA A 130 -0.02 2.99 -17.82
C ALA A 130 0.38 1.71 -18.60
N ASN A 131 1.67 1.43 -18.74
CA ASN A 131 2.20 0.24 -19.41
C ASN A 131 2.63 -0.86 -18.44
N GLY A 132 2.46 -0.65 -17.13
CA GLY A 132 2.93 -1.59 -16.11
C GLY A 132 4.40 -1.42 -15.75
N LEU A 133 5.08 -0.38 -16.24
CA LEU A 133 6.50 -0.12 -15.96
C LEU A 133 6.69 0.69 -14.68
N VAL A 134 7.72 0.37 -13.92
CA VAL A 134 8.23 1.24 -12.84
C VAL A 134 9.66 1.60 -13.14
N HIS A 135 9.99 2.88 -13.06
CA HIS A 135 11.37 3.34 -13.07
C HIS A 135 11.51 4.48 -12.06
N ILE A 136 12.29 4.25 -11.01
CA ILE A 136 12.66 5.26 -10.02
C ILE A 136 14.18 5.34 -10.01
N SER A 137 14.73 6.47 -10.45
CA SER A 137 16.18 6.67 -10.46
C SER A 137 16.76 6.73 -9.06
N ALA A 138 18.01 6.33 -8.91
CA ALA A 138 18.74 6.46 -7.66
C ALA A 138 18.73 7.91 -7.14
N GLY A 139 18.48 8.09 -5.84
CA GLY A 139 18.32 9.40 -5.21
C GLY A 139 16.98 10.10 -5.49
N SER A 140 16.05 9.45 -6.20
CA SER A 140 14.73 10.00 -6.53
C SER A 140 13.62 9.34 -5.73
N SER A 141 12.45 9.97 -5.75
CA SER A 141 11.24 9.48 -5.09
C SER A 141 10.01 9.73 -5.95
N VAL A 142 9.02 8.84 -5.84
CA VAL A 142 7.69 9.01 -6.43
C VAL A 142 6.63 8.93 -5.33
N SER A 143 5.66 9.83 -5.37
CA SER A 143 4.48 9.76 -4.52
C SER A 143 3.29 9.26 -5.32
N VAL A 144 2.57 8.28 -4.76
CA VAL A 144 1.44 7.64 -5.41
C VAL A 144 0.23 7.57 -4.47
N LEU A 145 -0.96 7.70 -5.04
CA LEU A 145 -2.20 7.46 -4.31
C LEU A 145 -2.41 5.95 -4.22
N ALA A 146 -1.95 5.35 -3.12
CA ALA A 146 -2.05 3.91 -2.91
C ALA A 146 -3.51 3.46 -2.74
N GLY A 147 -4.37 4.29 -2.16
CA GLY A 147 -5.80 4.00 -2.03
C GLY A 147 -6.59 5.13 -1.40
N THR A 148 -7.90 4.94 -1.26
CA THR A 148 -8.78 5.88 -0.57
C THR A 148 -9.70 5.12 0.37
N PHE A 149 -9.69 5.49 1.66
CA PHE A 149 -10.64 4.96 2.64
C PHE A 149 -11.93 5.75 2.56
N TYR A 150 -13.05 5.05 2.47
CA TYR A 150 -14.38 5.64 2.46
C TYR A 150 -15.09 5.32 3.77
N PRO A 151 -15.66 6.32 4.44
CA PRO A 151 -16.43 6.06 5.63
C PRO A 151 -17.69 5.28 5.29
N SER A 152 -18.15 4.47 6.25
CA SER A 152 -19.42 3.78 6.19
C SER A 152 -20.56 4.80 6.17
N ALA A 153 -21.77 4.35 5.82
CA ALA A 153 -22.96 5.22 5.86
C ALA A 153 -23.20 5.82 7.26
N ALA A 154 -22.76 5.15 8.33
CA ALA A 154 -22.85 5.66 9.70
C ALA A 154 -21.84 6.76 10.02
N GLY A 155 -20.79 6.91 9.20
CA GLY A 155 -19.69 7.83 9.44
C GLY A 155 -18.73 7.36 10.53
N ALA A 156 -17.59 8.03 10.63
CA ALA A 156 -16.62 7.84 11.68
C ALA A 156 -17.00 8.59 12.96
N VAL A 157 -16.59 8.06 14.11
CA VAL A 157 -16.93 8.63 15.40
C VAL A 157 -16.16 9.95 15.59
N PRO A 158 -16.84 11.10 15.77
CA PRO A 158 -16.17 12.37 15.98
C PRO A 158 -15.24 12.35 17.19
N GLY A 159 -14.06 12.98 17.07
CA GLY A 159 -13.06 13.06 18.14
C GLY A 159 -12.19 11.82 18.32
N GLN A 160 -12.43 10.73 17.59
CA GLN A 160 -11.60 9.53 17.63
C GLN A 160 -10.41 9.64 16.68
N THR A 161 -9.30 8.98 17.03
CA THR A 161 -8.13 8.81 16.17
C THR A 161 -8.02 7.36 15.71
N TYR A 162 -7.92 7.18 14.40
CA TYR A 162 -7.82 5.88 13.75
C TYR A 162 -6.39 5.64 13.29
N ASN A 163 -5.83 4.49 13.68
CA ASN A 163 -4.61 3.95 13.11
C ASN A 163 -5.02 2.93 12.06
N LEU A 164 -4.64 3.12 10.80
CA LEU A 164 -5.26 2.37 9.72
C LEU A 164 -4.49 1.08 9.42
N PHE A 165 -3.20 1.14 9.05
CA PHE A 165 -2.40 -0.07 8.75
C PHE A 165 -0.91 0.25 8.47
N ASN A 166 -0.12 -0.80 8.18
CA ASN A 166 1.23 -0.73 7.61
C ASN A 166 1.19 -1.10 6.12
N ALA A 167 1.70 -0.23 5.24
CA ALA A 167 1.80 -0.52 3.82
C ALA A 167 3.13 -1.18 3.47
N GLU A 168 3.10 -2.10 2.51
CA GLU A 168 4.27 -2.86 2.06
C GLU A 168 4.38 -2.80 0.55
N LEU A 169 5.58 -2.67 0.00
CA LEU A 169 5.79 -2.79 -1.45
C LEU A 169 6.03 -4.25 -1.79
N ALA A 170 5.20 -4.82 -2.66
CA ALA A 170 5.21 -6.24 -2.96
C ALA A 170 5.36 -6.53 -4.46
N LEU A 171 6.23 -7.49 -4.78
CA LEU A 171 6.25 -8.17 -6.07
C LEU A 171 5.36 -9.40 -5.97
N THR A 172 4.31 -9.43 -6.79
CA THR A 172 3.49 -10.62 -6.98
C THR A 172 3.92 -11.31 -8.27
N VAL A 173 4.20 -12.60 -8.18
CA VAL A 173 4.61 -13.42 -9.32
C VAL A 173 3.61 -14.56 -9.49
N THR A 174 3.19 -14.80 -10.72
CA THR A 174 2.38 -15.96 -11.07
C THR A 174 3.15 -16.91 -11.98
N GLY A 175 2.79 -18.18 -11.92
CA GLY A 175 3.46 -19.22 -12.67
C GLY A 175 2.83 -20.58 -12.44
N THR A 176 3.59 -21.62 -12.73
CA THR A 176 3.16 -23.01 -12.52
C THR A 176 4.19 -23.79 -11.73
N GLY A 177 3.71 -24.78 -10.98
CA GLY A 177 4.53 -25.79 -10.31
C GLY A 177 3.88 -27.16 -10.38
N LEU A 178 4.41 -28.14 -9.66
CA LEU A 178 3.86 -29.49 -9.59
C LEU A 178 3.27 -29.78 -8.21
N ASP A 179 2.11 -30.45 -8.20
CA ASP A 179 1.52 -30.97 -6.97
C ASP A 179 2.21 -32.28 -6.49
N GLY A 180 1.74 -32.85 -5.38
CA GLY A 180 2.30 -34.09 -4.82
C GLY A 180 2.05 -35.33 -5.69
N SER A 181 1.17 -35.22 -6.68
CA SER A 181 0.85 -36.25 -7.67
C SER A 181 1.54 -36.01 -9.02
N GLY A 182 2.33 -34.92 -9.14
CA GLY A 182 3.00 -34.54 -10.38
C GLY A 182 2.12 -33.78 -11.38
N ASN A 183 0.92 -33.32 -11.01
CA ASN A 183 0.09 -32.49 -11.87
C ASN A 183 0.55 -31.04 -11.85
N THR A 184 0.46 -30.35 -12.99
CA THR A 184 0.72 -28.91 -13.06
C THR A 184 -0.38 -28.13 -12.33
N VAL A 185 0.02 -27.23 -11.45
CA VAL A 185 -0.86 -26.31 -10.72
C VAL A 185 -0.42 -24.87 -10.89
N ALA A 186 -1.37 -23.95 -10.91
CA ALA A 186 -1.09 -22.51 -10.89
C ALA A 186 -0.63 -22.09 -9.50
N LEU A 187 0.39 -21.24 -9.45
CA LEU A 187 0.99 -20.75 -8.22
C LEU A 187 1.05 -19.23 -8.22
N THR A 188 0.87 -18.64 -7.05
CA THR A 188 1.11 -17.21 -6.78
C THR A 188 2.16 -17.08 -5.69
N GLY A 189 3.23 -16.35 -5.95
CA GLY A 189 4.29 -16.04 -5.01
C GLY A 189 4.30 -14.54 -4.72
N ILE A 190 4.65 -14.16 -3.49
CA ILE A 190 4.75 -12.77 -3.08
C ILE A 190 6.10 -12.56 -2.40
N SER A 191 6.85 -11.57 -2.85
CA SER A 191 8.04 -11.05 -2.17
C SER A 191 7.77 -9.62 -1.72
N PHE A 192 8.13 -9.31 -0.48
CA PHE A 192 8.02 -7.97 0.08
C PHE A 192 9.40 -7.31 0.06
N PHE A 193 9.49 -6.09 -0.48
CA PHE A 193 10.75 -5.35 -0.58
C PHE A 193 10.98 -4.48 0.65
N ASP A 194 9.95 -3.74 1.06
CA ASP A 194 10.03 -2.83 2.20
C ASP A 194 8.63 -2.56 2.76
N ALA A 195 8.58 -2.08 4.00
CA ALA A 195 7.38 -1.76 4.74
C ALA A 195 7.50 -0.37 5.38
N THR A 196 6.40 0.40 5.35
CA THR A 196 6.37 1.75 5.94
C THR A 196 6.73 1.80 7.42
N CYS A 197 6.42 0.74 8.16
CA CYS A 197 6.53 0.71 9.61
C CYS A 197 6.60 -0.74 10.13
N PRO A 198 7.75 -1.43 10.00
CA PRO A 198 7.90 -2.84 10.43
C PRO A 198 7.62 -3.03 11.92
N SER A 199 7.86 -1.99 12.73
CA SER A 199 7.66 -2.00 14.19
C SER A 199 6.29 -1.47 14.64
N LEU A 200 5.47 -0.96 13.72
CA LEU A 200 4.13 -0.42 14.00
C LEU A 200 4.11 0.71 15.04
N ALA A 201 5.23 1.42 15.16
CA ALA A 201 5.33 2.54 16.08
C ALA A 201 4.40 3.67 15.61
N PRO A 202 3.69 4.37 16.52
CA PRO A 202 2.81 5.48 16.15
C PRO A 202 3.47 6.58 15.32
N SER A 203 4.79 6.69 15.37
CA SER A 203 5.59 7.63 14.59
C SER A 203 5.70 7.30 13.09
N CYS A 204 5.45 6.04 12.70
CA CYS A 204 5.49 5.60 11.30
C CYS A 204 4.17 4.98 10.80
N THR A 205 3.22 4.72 11.69
CA THR A 205 1.87 4.27 11.32
C THR A 205 1.04 5.43 10.77
N PHE A 206 0.19 5.14 9.79
CA PHE A 206 -0.78 6.11 9.29
C PHE A 206 -1.92 6.32 10.29
N THR A 207 -2.08 7.55 10.75
CA THR A 207 -3.11 7.95 11.72
C THR A 207 -3.95 9.13 11.22
N ARG A 208 -5.23 9.11 11.55
CA ARG A 208 -6.17 10.20 11.23
C ARG A 208 -7.14 10.43 12.37
N THR A 209 -7.29 11.69 12.77
CA THR A 209 -8.27 12.11 13.77
C THR A 209 -9.52 12.63 13.08
N ILE A 210 -10.70 12.26 13.58
CA ILE A 210 -11.95 12.81 13.09
C ILE A 210 -12.24 14.09 13.84
N ALA A 211 -12.50 15.16 13.11
CA ALA A 211 -12.91 16.44 13.67
C ALA A 211 -14.11 16.21 14.60
N ALA A 212 -13.96 16.58 15.87
CA ALA A 212 -15.11 16.70 16.74
C ALA A 212 -16.05 17.71 16.07
N VAL A 213 -17.30 17.32 15.82
CA VAL A 213 -18.31 18.25 15.32
C VAL A 213 -18.43 19.34 16.39
N PRO A 214 -18.01 20.58 16.14
CA PRO A 214 -18.30 21.64 17.06
C PRO A 214 -19.82 21.68 17.13
N GLU A 215 -20.39 21.69 18.33
CA GLU A 215 -21.84 21.82 18.52
C GLU A 215 -22.26 23.29 18.76
N PRO A 216 -21.79 24.33 18.02
CA PRO A 216 -22.18 25.71 18.35
C PRO A 216 -23.69 25.91 18.14
N GLY A 217 -24.32 25.12 17.27
CA GLY A 217 -25.77 25.09 17.08
C GLY A 217 -26.53 24.53 18.28
N SER A 218 -26.05 23.45 18.92
CA SER A 218 -26.72 22.86 20.08
C SER A 218 -26.73 23.82 21.26
N TRP A 219 -25.60 24.49 21.52
CA TRP A 219 -25.51 25.52 22.56
C TRP A 219 -26.38 26.74 22.22
N GLY A 220 -26.41 27.14 20.94
CA GLY A 220 -27.28 28.22 20.47
C GLY A 220 -28.77 27.89 20.62
N LEU A 221 -29.20 26.71 20.22
CA LEU A 221 -30.59 26.24 20.35
C LEU A 221 -30.98 26.01 21.80
N LEU A 222 -30.08 25.48 22.63
CA LEU A 222 -30.27 25.37 24.06
C LEU A 222 -30.45 26.75 24.70
N ALA A 223 -29.57 27.70 24.38
CA ALA A 223 -29.64 29.07 24.89
C ALA A 223 -30.92 29.78 24.44
N LEU A 224 -31.32 29.63 23.18
CA LEU A 224 -32.59 30.15 22.67
C LEU A 224 -33.80 29.49 23.35
N GLY A 225 -33.76 28.17 23.56
CA GLY A 225 -34.81 27.44 24.28
C GLY A 225 -34.95 27.90 25.74
N LEU A 226 -33.82 28.04 26.45
CA LEU A 226 -33.78 28.58 27.80
C LEU A 226 -34.26 30.04 27.86
N GLY A 227 -33.86 30.86 26.87
CA GLY A 227 -34.34 32.24 26.73
C GLY A 227 -35.86 32.33 26.54
N GLY A 228 -36.43 31.46 25.71
CA GLY A 228 -37.87 31.36 25.50
C GLY A 228 -38.63 30.95 26.78
N LEU A 229 -38.13 29.95 27.51
CA LEU A 229 -38.70 29.53 28.80
C LEU A 229 -38.66 30.64 29.84
N ALA A 230 -37.54 31.37 29.93
CA ALA A 230 -37.41 32.50 30.85
C ALA A 230 -38.39 33.64 30.52
N TRP A 231 -38.60 33.92 29.23
CA TRP A 231 -39.57 34.91 28.77
C TRP A 231 -41.02 34.54 29.14
N GLU A 232 -41.40 33.28 28.93
CA GLU A 232 -42.74 32.79 29.25
C GLU A 232 -43.01 32.80 30.76
N LEU A 233 -42.03 32.38 31.58
CA LEU A 233 -42.13 32.45 33.04
C LEU A 233 -42.25 33.91 33.54
N ARG A 234 -41.62 34.87 32.85
CA ARG A 234 -41.77 36.29 33.16
C ARG A 234 -43.18 36.79 32.86
N ARG A 235 -43.79 36.36 31.76
CA ARG A 235 -45.17 36.75 31.41
C ARG A 235 -46.22 36.26 32.41
N ARG A 236 -46.02 35.08 33.02
CA ARG A 236 -46.99 34.51 33.98
C ARG A 236 -46.96 35.12 35.39
N ARG A 237 -45.94 35.93 35.71
CA ARG A 237 -45.81 36.62 37.01
C ARG A 237 -46.39 38.03 37.01
N ILE A 238 -46.82 38.52 35.85
CA ILE A 238 -47.48 39.82 35.66
C ILE A 238 -48.97 39.55 35.47
#